data_AF-A0A2V6TGH0-F1
#
_entry.id   AF-A0A2V6TGH0-F1
#
_cell.length_a   1.000
_cell.length_b   1.000
_cell.length_c   1.000
_cell.angle_alpha   90.00
_cell.angle_beta   90.00
_cell.angle_gamma   90.00
#
_symmetry.space_group_name_H-M   'P 1'
#
loop_
_entity.id
_entity.type
_entity.pdbx_description
1 polymer ?
#
loop_
_entity_poly.entity_id
_entity_poly.type
_entity_poly.pdbx_seq_one_letter_code
_entity_poly.pdbx_strand_id
1 'polypeptide(L)'
;EDLFKKAGLKIPDTWEDLYTVGKELKKMGHPVGIPISQNYDTISTGGPVLWSFGGLEVDKDGKTVKINSPQTAQMIEWYKKMFRDCMEPEVLSWDDASNNQSIQQGKAGWIHNPVSAYIVAKTMKLPTGDTINHHKTPGGPNGRHETDV
;
A
#
# COMPACT_ATOMS: atom_id res chain seq x y z
N GLU A 1 -7.81 -5.25 11.51
CA GLU A 1 -8.78 -6.35 11.20
C GLU A 1 -10.16 -6.02 11.75
N ASP A 2 -10.22 -5.63 13.01
CA ASP A 2 -11.33 -4.92 13.67
C ASP A 2 -12.04 -3.88 12.78
N LEU A 3 -11.32 -2.96 12.13
CA LEU A 3 -11.91 -1.94 11.25
C LEU A 3 -12.67 -2.58 10.08
N PHE A 4 -12.08 -3.61 9.46
CA PHE A 4 -12.68 -4.35 8.37
C PHE A 4 -13.94 -5.10 8.84
N LYS A 5 -13.87 -5.79 9.98
CA LYS A 5 -15.02 -6.49 10.58
C LYS A 5 -16.15 -5.51 10.92
N LYS A 6 -15.83 -4.38 11.55
CA LYS A 6 -16.79 -3.35 11.93
C LYS A 6 -17.57 -2.80 10.73
N ALA A 7 -16.91 -2.63 9.60
CA ALA A 7 -17.50 -2.09 8.39
C ALA A 7 -17.97 -3.16 7.38
N GLY A 8 -17.85 -4.45 7.70
CA GLY A 8 -18.19 -5.55 6.79
C GLY A 8 -17.35 -5.56 5.51
N LEU A 9 -16.12 -5.04 5.56
CA LEU A 9 -15.22 -4.94 4.42
C LEU A 9 -14.54 -6.27 4.15
N LYS A 10 -14.40 -6.62 2.87
CA LYS A 10 -13.58 -7.75 2.44
C LYS A 10 -12.10 -7.38 2.50
N ILE A 11 -11.25 -8.36 2.79
CA ILE A 11 -9.81 -8.20 2.66
C ILE A 11 -9.49 -8.02 1.16
N PRO A 12 -8.77 -6.97 0.76
CA PRO A 12 -8.54 -6.69 -0.65
C PRO A 12 -7.57 -7.72 -1.24
N ASP A 13 -7.97 -8.34 -2.36
CA ASP A 13 -7.12 -9.29 -3.08
C ASP A 13 -6.45 -8.63 -4.30
N THR A 14 -7.02 -7.52 -4.79
CA THR A 14 -6.50 -6.70 -5.89
C THR A 14 -6.28 -5.23 -5.49
N TRP A 15 -5.46 -4.51 -6.25
CA TRP A 15 -5.26 -3.05 -6.07
C TRP A 15 -6.56 -2.24 -6.27
N GLU A 16 -7.51 -2.75 -7.06
CA GLU A 16 -8.84 -2.14 -7.21
C GLU A 16 -9.77 -2.45 -6.03
N ASP A 17 -9.66 -3.65 -5.42
CA ASP A 17 -10.32 -3.93 -4.15
C ASP A 17 -9.80 -3.00 -3.06
N LEU A 18 -8.49 -2.77 -3.01
CA LEU A 18 -7.86 -1.82 -2.09
C LEU A 18 -8.42 -0.41 -2.28
N TYR A 19 -8.57 0.06 -3.52
CA TYR A 19 -9.22 1.35 -3.80
C TYR A 19 -10.67 1.39 -3.30
N THR A 20 -11.41 0.29 -3.46
CA THR A 20 -12.80 0.20 -3.00
C THR A 20 -12.90 0.28 -1.48
N VAL A 21 -12.15 -0.55 -0.75
CA VAL A 21 -12.16 -0.55 0.72
C VAL A 21 -11.48 0.69 1.32
N GLY A 22 -10.46 1.21 0.64
CA GLY A 22 -9.70 2.40 1.06
C GLY A 22 -10.56 3.65 1.16
N LYS A 23 -11.56 3.81 0.29
CA LYS A 23 -12.55 4.90 0.38
C LYS A 23 -13.37 4.80 1.65
N GLU A 24 -13.83 3.60 2.01
CA GLU A 24 -14.61 3.39 3.24
C GLU A 24 -13.74 3.59 4.48
N LEU A 25 -12.51 3.08 4.45
CA LEU A 25 -11.51 3.31 5.49
C LEU A 25 -11.24 4.81 5.71
N LYS A 26 -11.07 5.61 4.64
CA LYS A 26 -10.92 7.07 4.75
C LYS A 26 -12.16 7.74 5.35
N LYS A 27 -13.38 7.35 4.93
CA LYS A 27 -14.63 7.87 5.52
C LYS A 27 -14.75 7.57 7.02
N MET A 28 -14.19 6.44 7.46
CA MET A 28 -14.14 6.06 8.88
C MET A 28 -13.05 6.80 9.66
N GLY A 29 -12.24 7.64 9.02
CA GLY A 29 -11.11 8.34 9.64
C GLY A 29 -9.83 7.53 9.72
N HIS A 30 -9.77 6.39 9.02
CA HIS A 30 -8.62 5.47 9.03
C HIS A 30 -8.05 5.25 7.62
N PRO A 31 -7.48 6.28 6.97
CA PRO A 31 -7.05 6.24 5.58
C PRO A 31 -6.04 5.12 5.28
N VAL A 32 -5.84 4.86 3.99
CA VAL A 32 -4.73 4.03 3.49
C VAL A 32 -3.42 4.80 3.66
N GLY A 33 -2.39 4.14 4.19
CA GLY A 33 -1.06 4.70 4.43
C GLY A 33 0.01 4.04 3.57
N ILE A 34 0.18 4.53 2.34
CA ILE A 34 1.30 4.17 1.46
C ILE A 34 2.10 5.45 1.23
N PRO A 35 3.42 5.48 1.51
CA PRO A 35 4.23 6.65 1.22
C PRO A 35 4.32 6.92 -0.29
N ILE A 36 4.38 8.19 -0.66
CA ILE A 36 4.61 8.67 -2.03
C ILE A 36 5.71 9.73 -1.96
N SER A 37 6.90 9.31 -1.54
CA SER A 37 8.04 10.17 -1.23
C SER A 37 9.36 9.45 -1.55
N GLN A 38 10.51 10.10 -1.33
CA GLN A 38 11.82 9.51 -1.64
C GLN A 38 12.30 8.58 -0.51
N ASN A 39 11.74 7.38 -0.43
CA ASN A 39 12.10 6.35 0.54
C ASN A 39 11.96 4.94 -0.05
N TYR A 40 12.42 3.91 0.67
CA TYR A 40 12.40 2.54 0.18
C TYR A 40 10.98 1.97 0.15
N ASP A 41 10.15 2.29 1.13
CA ASP A 41 8.76 1.81 1.20
C ASP A 41 7.90 2.27 0.01
N THR A 42 8.23 3.43 -0.57
CA THR A 42 7.60 3.93 -1.80
C THR A 42 7.97 3.05 -2.99
N ILE A 43 9.22 2.56 -3.06
CA ILE A 43 9.69 1.65 -4.11
C ILE A 43 9.11 0.24 -3.90
N SER A 44 9.09 -0.25 -2.66
CA SER A 44 8.56 -1.58 -2.31
C SER A 44 7.07 -1.71 -2.62
N THR A 45 6.32 -0.60 -2.62
CA THR A 45 4.92 -0.58 -3.07
C THR A 45 4.79 -0.21 -4.54
N GLY A 46 5.55 0.77 -5.01
CA GLY A 46 5.48 1.27 -6.39
C GLY A 46 5.80 0.20 -7.43
N GLY A 47 6.82 -0.62 -7.19
CA GLY A 47 7.20 -1.73 -8.09
C GLY A 47 6.05 -2.72 -8.30
N PRO A 48 5.50 -3.35 -7.24
CA PRO A 48 4.36 -4.25 -7.33
C PRO A 48 3.14 -3.66 -8.06
N VAL A 49 2.81 -2.40 -7.81
CA VAL A 49 1.71 -1.73 -8.51
C VAL A 49 2.06 -1.58 -10.00
N LEU A 50 3.25 -1.06 -10.34
CA LEU A 50 3.72 -0.92 -11.72
C LEU A 50 3.66 -2.24 -12.48
N TRP A 51 4.26 -3.28 -11.91
CA TRP A 51 4.36 -4.60 -12.53
C TRP A 51 2.99 -5.27 -12.67
N SER A 52 2.06 -5.01 -11.75
CA SER A 52 0.67 -5.49 -11.87
C SER A 52 -0.09 -4.86 -13.05
N PHE A 53 0.25 -3.63 -13.44
CA PHE A 53 -0.22 -3.00 -14.68
C PHE A 53 0.60 -3.43 -15.91
N GLY A 54 1.67 -4.21 -15.73
CA GLY A 54 2.55 -4.67 -16.80
C GLY A 54 3.63 -3.66 -17.20
N GLY A 55 3.82 -2.61 -16.40
CA GLY A 55 4.92 -1.67 -16.59
C GLY A 55 6.24 -2.26 -16.08
N LEU A 56 7.36 -1.69 -16.54
CA LEU A 56 8.71 -2.10 -16.15
C LEU A 56 9.61 -0.86 -16.10
N GLU A 57 10.53 -0.80 -15.14
CA GLU A 57 11.59 0.21 -15.10
C GLU A 57 12.61 -0.03 -16.23
N VAL A 58 13.03 -1.29 -16.37
CA VAL A 58 14.03 -1.78 -17.32
C VAL A 58 13.55 -3.10 -17.94
N ASP A 59 13.87 -3.35 -19.20
CA ASP A 59 13.54 -4.60 -19.89
C ASP A 59 14.34 -5.80 -19.33
N LYS A 60 13.99 -7.02 -19.75
CA LYS A 60 14.62 -8.27 -19.30
C LYS A 60 16.11 -8.36 -19.63
N ASP A 61 16.61 -7.53 -20.54
CA ASP A 61 18.04 -7.43 -20.87
C ASP A 61 18.86 -6.69 -19.80
N GLY A 62 18.19 -6.10 -18.80
CA GLY A 62 18.81 -5.33 -17.71
C GLY A 62 19.42 -4.00 -18.15
N LYS A 63 19.15 -3.52 -19.37
CA LYS A 63 19.77 -2.32 -19.95
C LYS A 63 18.78 -1.37 -20.61
N THR A 64 17.75 -1.89 -21.26
CA THR A 64 16.79 -1.07 -22.01
C THR A 64 15.80 -0.42 -21.06
N VAL A 65 15.75 0.91 -21.00
CA VAL A 65 14.80 1.65 -20.15
C VAL A 65 13.38 1.50 -20.70
N LYS A 66 12.43 1.09 -19.84
CA LYS A 66 11.02 0.83 -20.20
C LYS A 66 10.01 1.67 -19.42
N ILE A 67 10.47 2.47 -18.46
CA ILE A 67 9.60 3.20 -17.53
C ILE A 67 8.62 4.17 -18.22
N ASN A 68 8.93 4.68 -19.41
CA ASN A 68 7.99 5.52 -20.16
C ASN A 68 7.09 4.63 -21.04
N SER A 69 5.95 4.22 -20.49
CA SER A 69 5.00 3.31 -21.14
C SER A 69 3.54 3.66 -20.83
N PRO A 70 2.57 3.21 -21.65
CA PRO A 70 1.14 3.31 -21.31
C PRO A 70 0.78 2.65 -19.97
N GLN A 71 1.47 1.57 -19.59
CA GLN A 71 1.26 0.86 -18.33
C GLN A 71 1.72 1.70 -17.13
N THR A 72 2.83 2.43 -17.26
CA THR A 72 3.25 3.40 -16.25
C THR A 72 2.23 4.53 -16.10
N ALA A 73 1.64 5.00 -17.20
CA ALA A 73 0.55 5.99 -17.12
C ALA A 73 -0.68 5.44 -16.38
N GLN A 74 -1.02 4.17 -16.55
CA GLN A 74 -2.11 3.52 -15.80
C GLN A 74 -1.81 3.46 -14.29
N MET A 75 -0.59 3.10 -13.90
CA MET A 75 -0.15 3.17 -12.50
C MET A 75 -0.29 4.59 -11.94
N ILE A 76 0.12 5.62 -12.69
CA ILE A 76 0.01 7.01 -12.25
C ILE A 76 -1.45 7.41 -12.04
N GLU A 77 -2.36 7.05 -12.94
CA GLU A 77 -3.79 7.32 -12.76
C GLU A 77 -4.38 6.56 -11.56
N TRP A 78 -3.90 5.35 -11.30
CA TRP A 78 -4.28 4.61 -10.09
C TRP A 78 -3.81 5.32 -8.81
N TYR A 79 -2.55 5.76 -8.76
CA TYR A 79 -2.04 6.53 -7.62
C TYR A 79 -2.78 7.85 -7.43
N LYS A 80 -3.12 8.55 -8.53
CA LYS A 80 -3.91 9.80 -8.47
C LYS A 80 -5.28 9.59 -7.82
N LYS A 81 -6.01 8.53 -8.21
CA LYS A 81 -7.32 8.24 -7.57
C LYS A 81 -7.15 7.74 -6.13
N MET A 82 -6.14 6.91 -5.84
CA MET A 82 -5.86 6.42 -4.49
C MET A 82 -5.50 7.56 -3.55
N PHE A 83 -4.60 8.45 -3.96
CA PHE A 83 -4.21 9.62 -3.17
C PHE A 83 -5.43 10.49 -2.84
N ARG A 84 -6.21 10.86 -3.86
CA ARG A 84 -7.38 11.72 -3.72
C ARG A 84 -8.43 11.10 -2.78
N ASP A 85 -8.78 9.83 -3.01
CA ASP A 85 -9.98 9.24 -2.41
C ASP A 85 -9.70 8.38 -1.17
N CYS A 86 -8.46 7.94 -0.94
CA CYS A 86 -8.13 6.94 0.09
C CYS A 86 -7.04 7.38 1.08
N MET A 87 -6.21 8.38 0.76
CA MET A 87 -5.03 8.75 1.55
C MET A 87 -5.13 10.18 2.11
N GLU A 88 -4.26 10.50 3.06
CA GLU A 88 -4.06 11.87 3.56
C GLU A 88 -2.81 12.52 2.94
N PRO A 89 -2.76 13.86 2.79
CA PRO A 89 -1.64 14.54 2.12
C PRO A 89 -0.25 14.29 2.71
N GLU A 90 -0.18 13.94 3.99
CA GLU A 90 1.07 13.67 4.71
C GLU A 90 1.91 12.53 4.10
N VAL A 91 1.29 11.62 3.34
CA VAL A 91 2.03 10.52 2.67
C VAL A 91 3.10 11.03 1.71
N LEU A 92 2.99 12.28 1.25
CA LEU A 92 3.97 12.94 0.37
C LEU A 92 5.26 13.36 1.10
N SER A 93 5.28 13.33 2.44
CA SER A 93 6.44 13.70 3.25
C SER A 93 6.93 12.58 4.17
N TRP A 94 6.39 11.37 4.01
CA TRP A 94 6.70 10.23 4.86
C TRP A 94 8.11 9.65 4.61
N ASP A 95 8.66 9.05 5.65
CA ASP A 95 9.86 8.21 5.63
C ASP A 95 9.48 6.71 5.79
N ASP A 96 10.47 5.83 5.83
CA ASP A 96 10.27 4.37 5.98
C ASP A 96 9.64 3.97 7.32
N ALA A 97 9.57 4.87 8.32
CA ALA A 97 8.94 4.59 9.60
C ALA A 97 7.49 5.07 9.68
N SER A 98 7.09 5.98 8.81
CA SER A 98 5.85 6.75 8.93
C SER A 98 4.59 5.87 8.80
N ASN A 99 4.55 4.94 7.83
CA ASN A 99 3.41 4.02 7.66
C ASN A 99 3.23 3.10 8.88
N ASN A 100 4.32 2.61 9.46
CA ASN A 100 4.36 1.76 10.65
C ASN A 100 3.80 2.51 11.84
N GLN A 101 4.31 3.70 12.11
CA GLN A 101 3.82 4.56 13.19
C GLN A 101 2.33 4.86 13.01
N SER A 102 1.90 5.12 11.77
CA SER A 102 0.50 5.42 11.46
C SER A 102 -0.45 4.25 11.78
N ILE A 103 -0.13 3.02 11.35
CA ILE A 103 -0.99 1.86 11.67
C ILE A 103 -0.89 1.46 13.15
N GLN A 104 0.29 1.60 13.77
CA GLN A 104 0.52 1.29 15.19
C GLN A 104 -0.30 2.19 16.11
N GLN A 105 -0.51 3.45 15.74
CA GLN A 105 -1.35 4.40 16.45
C GLN A 105 -2.84 4.26 16.10
N GLY A 106 -3.19 3.33 15.19
CA GLY A 106 -4.54 3.15 14.69
C GLY A 106 -5.00 4.28 13.77
N LYS A 107 -4.08 5.12 13.27
CA LYS A 107 -4.41 6.21 12.34
C LYS A 107 -4.66 5.67 10.93
N ALA A 108 -3.78 4.81 10.42
CA ALA A 108 -4.01 4.14 9.13
C ALA A 108 -4.85 2.87 9.31
N GLY A 109 -5.79 2.63 8.39
CA GLY A 109 -6.58 1.40 8.35
C GLY A 109 -5.94 0.27 7.56
N TRP A 110 -4.98 0.61 6.70
CA TRP A 110 -4.24 -0.33 5.85
C TRP A 110 -2.92 0.28 5.40
N ILE A 111 -1.84 -0.51 5.37
CA ILE A 111 -0.53 -0.15 4.82
C ILE A 111 0.03 -1.31 3.98
N HIS A 112 0.98 -1.01 3.10
CA HIS A 112 1.80 -2.01 2.42
C HIS A 112 3.21 -1.96 3.01
N ASN A 113 3.61 -2.96 3.79
CA ASN A 113 4.93 -3.01 4.43
C ASN A 113 5.30 -4.44 4.88
N PRO A 114 6.58 -4.74 5.17
CA PRO A 114 6.96 -5.97 5.87
C PRO A 114 6.34 -6.07 7.27
N VAL A 115 6.52 -7.23 7.90
CA VAL A 115 5.96 -7.59 9.23
C VAL A 115 6.47 -6.70 10.40
N SER A 116 7.38 -5.76 10.15
CA SER A 116 8.00 -4.89 11.16
C SER A 116 6.97 -4.08 11.95
N ALA A 117 5.91 -3.57 11.29
CA ALA A 117 4.83 -2.82 11.93
C ALA A 117 4.19 -3.62 13.08
N TYR A 118 3.87 -4.88 12.80
CA TYR A 118 3.24 -5.81 13.74
C TYR A 118 4.19 -6.22 14.87
N ILE A 119 5.44 -6.57 14.54
CA ILE A 119 6.44 -6.97 15.55
C ILE A 119 6.62 -5.86 16.59
N VAL A 120 6.76 -4.61 16.14
CA VAL A 120 6.88 -3.46 17.04
C VAL A 120 5.61 -3.29 17.86
N ALA A 121 4.42 -3.37 17.26
CA ALA A 121 3.15 -3.26 18.00
C ALA A 121 3.02 -4.31 19.12
N LYS A 122 3.36 -5.58 18.84
CA LYS A 122 3.35 -6.65 19.87
C LYS A 122 4.42 -6.42 20.94
N THR A 123 5.64 -6.07 20.54
CA THR A 123 6.77 -5.87 21.46
C THR A 123 6.51 -4.73 22.43
N MET A 124 5.98 -3.62 21.92
CA MET A 124 5.64 -2.43 22.69
C MET A 124 4.28 -2.54 23.38
N LYS A 125 3.56 -3.67 23.23
CA LYS A 125 2.21 -3.92 23.78
C LYS A 125 1.22 -2.82 23.42
N LEU A 126 1.29 -2.34 22.18
CA LEU A 126 0.33 -1.36 21.67
C LEU A 126 -1.05 -2.02 21.51
N PRO A 127 -2.16 -1.30 21.74
CA PRO A 127 -3.51 -1.86 21.58
C PRO A 127 -3.75 -2.45 20.18
N THR A 128 -3.13 -1.88 19.16
CA THR A 128 -3.20 -2.33 17.76
C THR A 128 -2.48 -3.65 17.51
N GLY A 129 -1.59 -4.10 18.40
CA GLY A 129 -0.89 -5.37 18.27
C GLY A 129 -1.83 -6.58 18.22
N ASP A 130 -3.03 -6.48 18.79
CA ASP A 130 -4.02 -7.55 18.76
C ASP A 130 -5.00 -7.45 17.57
N THR A 131 -4.93 -6.35 16.79
CA THR A 131 -5.87 -6.09 15.68
C THR A 131 -5.20 -5.93 14.32
N ILE A 132 -3.88 -5.70 14.27
CA ILE A 132 -3.10 -5.76 13.02
C ILE A 132 -3.06 -7.20 12.53
N ASN A 133 -3.34 -7.38 11.24
CA ASN A 133 -3.30 -8.68 10.57
C ASN A 133 -2.69 -8.50 9.17
N HIS A 134 -2.38 -9.60 8.48
CA HIS A 134 -1.65 -9.60 7.22
C HIS A 134 -2.41 -10.39 6.15
N HIS A 135 -2.20 -9.99 4.91
CA HIS A 135 -2.60 -10.75 3.74
C HIS A 135 -1.54 -10.59 2.65
N LYS A 136 -1.64 -11.37 1.59
CA LYS A 136 -0.71 -11.28 0.45
C LYS A 136 -0.81 -9.90 -0.21
N THR A 137 0.30 -9.38 -0.71
CA THR A 137 0.31 -8.13 -1.50
C THR A 137 -0.77 -8.17 -2.59
N PRO A 138 -1.56 -7.10 -2.84
CA PRO A 138 -2.63 -7.17 -3.83
C PRO A 138 -2.15 -7.47 -5.25
N GLY A 139 -2.98 -8.18 -6.03
CA GLY A 139 -2.76 -8.43 -7.45
C GLY A 139 -3.32 -7.33 -8.35
N GLY A 140 -2.98 -7.39 -9.63
CA GLY A 140 -3.58 -6.58 -10.68
C GLY A 140 -3.74 -7.36 -11.99
N PRO A 141 -4.04 -6.66 -13.10
CA PRO A 141 -4.34 -7.29 -14.40
C PRO A 141 -3.26 -8.25 -14.92
N ASN A 142 -2.00 -8.01 -14.57
CA ASN A 142 -0.85 -8.82 -14.98
C ASN A 142 -0.27 -9.64 -13.82
N GLY A 143 -1.10 -9.99 -12.84
CA GLY A 143 -0.73 -10.88 -11.74
C GLY A 143 -0.37 -10.15 -10.45
N ARG A 144 0.19 -10.91 -9.52
CA ARG A 144 0.59 -10.49 -8.18
C ARG A 144 2.11 -10.51 -8.11
N HIS A 145 2.70 -9.41 -7.66
CA HIS A 145 4.14 -9.20 -7.64
C HIS A 145 4.53 -8.61 -6.29
N GLU A 146 5.72 -8.94 -5.78
CA GLU A 146 6.26 -8.44 -4.51
C GLU A 146 7.76 -8.19 -4.64
N THR A 147 8.31 -7.26 -3.85
CA THR A 147 9.75 -6.94 -3.84
C THR A 147 10.53 -7.75 -2.81
N ASP A 148 9.86 -8.36 -1.84
CA ASP A 148 10.48 -8.93 -0.63
C ASP A 148 10.45 -10.47 -0.65
N VAL A 149 11.04 -11.08 -1.70
CA VAL A 149 11.27 -12.54 -1.84
C VAL A 149 12.69 -12.96 -1.50
#